data_AF-A0A0G1MDD3-F1
#
_entry.id   AF-A0A0G1MDD3-F1
#
_cell.length_a   1.000
_cell.length_b   1.000
_cell.length_c   1.000
_cell.angle_alpha   90.00
_cell.angle_beta   90.00
_cell.angle_gamma   90.00
#
_symmetry.space_group_name_H-M   'P 1'
#
loop_
_entity.id
_entity.type
_entity.pdbx_description
1 polymer ?
#
loop_
_entity_poly.entity_id
_entity_poly.type
_entity_poly.pdbx_seq_one_letter_code
_entity_poly.pdbx_strand_id
1 'polypeptide(L)' 'MILAGEPNIREVIAFPKTGDGRDLMMDAPAEIDKKQLKELHIKL' A
#
# COMPACT_ATOMS: atom_id res chain seq x y z
N MET A 1 5.08 1.00 -19.18
CA MET A 1 4.19 0.88 -20.36
C MET A 1 4.94 1.16 -21.64
N ILE A 2 5.06 2.39 -22.14
CA ILE A 2 5.49 2.64 -23.55
C ILE A 2 6.86 2.03 -23.93
N LEU A 3 7.88 2.13 -23.08
CA LEU A 3 9.19 1.48 -23.33
C LEU A 3 9.20 -0.03 -23.06
N ALA A 4 8.26 -0.51 -22.24
CA ALA A 4 8.14 -1.92 -21.84
C ALA A 4 7.00 -2.65 -22.58
N GLY A 5 6.29 -2.00 -23.51
CA GLY A 5 5.10 -2.53 -24.18
C GLY A 5 3.85 -2.74 -23.31
N GLU A 6 3.94 -2.60 -21.99
CA GLU A 6 2.82 -2.96 -21.11
C GLU A 6 1.59 -2.06 -21.29
N PRO A 7 0.35 -2.58 -21.17
CA PRO A 7 -0.92 -1.83 -21.27
C PRO A 7 -1.35 -1.17 -19.95
N ASN A 8 -0.71 -1.53 -18.83
CA ASN A 8 -1.01 -0.97 -17.51
C ASN A 8 0.29 -0.66 -16.74
N ILE A 9 0.30 0.45 -16.00
CA ILE A 9 1.44 0.84 -15.16
C ILE A 9 1.67 -0.14 -13.99
N ARG A 10 0.63 -0.86 -13.55
CA ARG A 10 0.76 -1.88 -12.50
C ARG A 10 1.72 -3.01 -12.87
N GLU A 11 1.86 -3.32 -14.16
CA GLU A 11 2.74 -4.40 -14.65
C GLU A 11 4.23 -4.02 -14.62
N VAL A 12 4.56 -2.73 -14.46
CA VAL A 12 5.95 -2.26 -14.36
C VAL A 12 6.34 -1.85 -12.94
N ILE A 13 5.47 -2.09 -11.97
CA ILE A 13 5.72 -1.83 -10.55
C ILE A 13 5.83 -3.18 -9.85
N ALA A 14 6.94 -3.44 -9.15
CA ALA A 14 7.16 -4.72 -8.47
C ALA A 14 6.09 -5.05 -7.41
N PHE A 15 5.57 -4.02 -6.73
CA PHE A 15 4.52 -4.14 -5.72
C PHE A 15 3.42 -3.09 -5.98
N PRO A 16 2.51 -3.35 -6.93
CA PRO A 16 1.48 -2.39 -7.30
C PRO A 16 0.39 -2.35 -6.23
N LYS A 17 -0.08 -1.14 -5.90
CA LYS A 17 -1.26 -0.96 -5.05
C LYS A 17 -2.54 -1.11 -5.89
N THR A 18 -3.62 -1.52 -5.22
CA THR A 18 -4.96 -1.58 -5.83
C THR A 18 -5.53 -0.18 -6.03
N GLY A 19 -6.67 -0.08 -6.73
CA GLY A 19 -7.34 1.20 -6.98
C GLY A 19 -7.78 1.90 -5.69
N ASP A 20 -8.03 1.12 -4.63
CA ASP A 20 -8.40 1.58 -3.30
C ASP A 20 -7.18 1.83 -2.40
N GLY A 21 -5.97 1.90 -2.98
CA GLY A 21 -4.72 2.19 -2.26
C GLY A 21 -4.21 1.06 -1.37
N ARG A 22 -4.77 -0.15 -1.49
CA ARG A 22 -4.36 -1.31 -0.68
C ARG A 22 -3.21 -2.07 -1.33
N ASP A 23 -2.37 -2.64 -0.50
CA ASP A 23 -1.35 -3.60 -0.91
C ASP A 23 -1.80 -5.00 -0.52
N LEU A 24 -2.11 -5.84 -1.51
CA LEU A 24 -2.63 -7.19 -1.27
C LEU A 24 -1.55 -8.17 -0.80
N MET A 25 -0.29 -7.92 -1.12
CA MET A 25 0.80 -8.81 -0.72
C MET A 25 1.17 -8.61 0.75
N MET A 26 1.19 -7.35 1.19
CA MET A 26 1.58 -6.96 2.55
C MET A 26 0.39 -6.72 3.49
N ASP A 27 -0.85 -6.91 3.01
CA ASP A 27 -2.10 -6.59 3.70
C ASP A 27 -2.09 -5.17 4.30
N ALA A 28 -1.71 -4.18 3.49
CA ALA A 28 -1.62 -2.79 3.91
C ALA A 28 -2.77 -1.94 3.34
N PRO A 29 -3.28 -0.94 4.08
CA PRO A 29 -2.93 -0.59 5.45
C PRO A 29 -3.51 -1.60 6.46
N ALA A 30 -2.72 -1.90 7.49
CA ALA A 30 -3.12 -2.77 8.61
C ALA A 30 -3.43 -1.95 9.87
N GLU A 31 -4.22 -2.53 10.77
CA GLU A 31 -4.48 -1.93 12.08
C GLU A 31 -3.18 -1.92 12.92
N ILE A 32 -2.94 -0.80 13.62
CA ILE A 32 -1.76 -0.62 14.48
C ILE A 32 -2.11 -0.82 15.95
N ASP A 33 -1.13 -1.22 16.77
CA ASP A 33 -1.37 -1.45 18.19
C ASP A 33 -1.70 -0.12 18.92
N LYS A 34 -2.64 -0.18 19.86
CA LYS A 34 -3.02 0.93 20.74
C LYS A 34 -1.82 1.47 21.52
N LYS A 35 -0.83 0.63 21.82
CA LYS A 35 0.42 1.07 22.45
C LYS A 35 1.16 2.09 21.57
N GLN A 36 1.27 1.83 20.27
CA GLN A 36 1.96 2.70 19.32
C GLN A 36 1.21 4.03 19.13
N LEU A 37 -0.12 3.99 19.09
CA LEU A 37 -0.96 5.20 19.09
C LEU A 37 -0.73 6.05 20.33
N LYS A 38 -0.66 5.42 21.51
CA LYS A 38 -0.41 6.09 22.78
C LYS A 38 0.99 6.71 22.84
N GLU A 39 2.02 6.01 22.37
CA GLU A 39 3.40 6.53 22.30
C GLU A 39 3.49 7.78 21.41
N LEU A 40 2.77 7.78 20.28
CA LEU A 40 2.74 8.90 19.35
C LEU A 40 1.71 10.00 19.72
N HIS A 41 0.97 9.82 20.82
CA HIS A 41 -0.11 10.72 21.26
C HIS A 41 -1.22 10.92 20.20
N ILE A 42 -1.48 9.90 19.39
CA ILE A 42 -2.49 9.90 18.31
C ILE A 42 -3.75 9.18 18.81
N LYS A 43 -4.92 9.68 18.39
CA LYS A 43 -6.22 9.01 18.55
C LYS A 43 -6.81 8.73 17.17
N LEU A 44 -7.32 7.51 16.96
CA LEU A 44 -8.06 7.10 15.76
C LEU A 44 -9.49 7.65 15.78
#